data_AF-A8M2Z7-F1
#
_entry.id   AF-A8M2Z7-F1
#
_cell.length_a   1.000
_cell.length_b   1.000
_cell.length_c   1.000
_cell.angle_alpha   90.00
_cell.angle_beta   90.00
_cell.angle_gamma   90.00
#
_symmetry.space_group_name_H-M   'P 1'
#
loop_
_entity.id
_entity.type
_entity.pdbx_description
1 polymer ?
#
loop_
_entity_poly.entity_id
_entity_poly.type
_entity_poly.pdbx_seq_one_letter_code
_entity_poly.pdbx_strand_id
1 'polypeptide(L)'
;MSVVVNRFRVARQLVTRITLMPLLVRAGIFLSALVGLLLAYPVEVLRDQSLVVPFVALLPAVGPRRIWPTLVVLLTAVGWVLAIDGYGRPVALWRLLAVAAALYLTHTLCALVAVLPYDAVVDPGVIVRWLLRAVAVVLATAVLGVLLVQLAGVGGEQGLSSVTMAGLVVAVTVAALLGWLLRRR
;
A
#
# COMPACT_ATOMS: atom_id res chain seq x y z
N MET A 1 -37.06 -7.43 24.03
CA MET A 1 -36.68 -6.97 22.67
C MET A 1 -35.20 -7.25 22.47
N SER A 2 -34.85 -8.04 21.45
CA SER A 2 -33.56 -8.75 21.38
C SER A 2 -32.38 -7.82 21.04
N VAL A 3 -31.24 -8.10 21.68
CA VAL A 3 -29.94 -7.43 21.48
C VAL A 3 -29.56 -7.32 19.99
N VAL A 4 -30.00 -8.27 19.18
CA VAL A 4 -29.80 -8.32 17.72
C VAL A 4 -30.47 -7.15 17.00
N VAL A 5 -31.72 -6.80 17.36
CA VAL A 5 -32.45 -5.68 16.75
C VAL A 5 -31.79 -4.35 17.10
N ASN A 6 -31.26 -4.22 18.31
CA ASN A 6 -30.57 -3.00 18.73
C ASN A 6 -29.22 -2.83 18.02
N ARG A 7 -28.45 -3.92 17.85
CA ARG A 7 -27.21 -3.93 17.05
C ARG A 7 -27.47 -3.57 15.57
N PHE A 8 -28.55 -4.09 14.99
CA PHE A 8 -28.93 -3.78 13.62
C PHE A 8 -29.34 -2.31 13.44
N ARG A 9 -30.03 -1.74 14.42
CA ARG A 9 -30.45 -0.33 14.40
C ARG A 9 -29.26 0.62 14.58
N VAL A 10 -28.31 0.30 15.46
CA VAL A 10 -27.05 1.04 15.62
C VAL A 10 -26.18 0.94 14.36
N ALA A 11 -26.05 -0.26 13.77
CA ALA A 11 -25.34 -0.43 12.51
C ALA A 11 -25.96 0.39 11.37
N ARG A 12 -27.30 0.40 11.26
CA ARG A 12 -28.04 1.19 10.26
C ARG A 12 -27.88 2.70 10.47
N GLN A 13 -27.83 3.16 11.72
CA GLN A 13 -27.58 4.57 12.05
C GLN A 13 -26.13 5.00 11.76
N LEU A 14 -25.16 4.08 11.86
CA LEU A 14 -23.77 4.33 11.45
C LEU A 14 -23.62 4.39 9.93
N VAL A 15 -24.30 3.48 9.20
CA VAL A 15 -24.27 3.44 7.73
C VAL A 15 -24.91 4.69 7.10
N THR A 16 -25.97 5.21 7.70
CA THR A 16 -26.65 6.44 7.21
C THR A 16 -25.86 7.72 7.47
N ARG A 17 -24.79 7.67 8.28
CA ARG A 17 -23.87 8.80 8.51
C ARG A 17 -22.58 8.74 7.69
N ILE A 18 -22.40 7.70 6.85
CA ILE A 18 -21.21 7.61 6.01
C ILE A 18 -21.28 8.69 4.94
N THR A 19 -20.38 9.66 5.04
CA THR A 19 -20.20 10.67 4.00
C THR A 19 -19.52 10.02 2.79
N LEU A 20 -19.86 10.49 1.58
CA LEU A 20 -19.35 9.92 0.32
C LEU A 20 -17.82 9.94 0.25
N MET A 21 -17.18 10.97 0.80
CA MET A 21 -15.75 11.19 0.70
C MET A 21 -14.90 10.10 1.41
N PRO A 22 -15.08 9.80 2.71
CA PRO A 22 -14.41 8.66 3.36
C PRO A 22 -14.63 7.32 2.64
N LEU A 23 -15.81 7.10 2.05
CA LEU A 23 -16.09 5.88 1.28
C LEU A 23 -15.24 5.82 0.00
N LEU A 24 -15.15 6.93 -0.75
CA LEU A 24 -14.31 7.03 -1.95
C LEU A 24 -12.82 6.82 -1.61
N VAL A 25 -12.33 7.37 -0.50
CA VAL A 25 -10.94 7.16 -0.08
C VAL A 25 -10.69 5.68 0.26
N ARG A 26 -11.63 5.01 0.93
CA ARG A 26 -11.54 3.56 1.21
C ARG A 26 -11.60 2.71 -0.06
N ALA A 27 -12.42 3.08 -1.02
CA ALA A 27 -12.40 2.46 -2.35
C ALA A 27 -11.04 2.66 -3.01
N GLY A 28 -10.44 3.84 -2.89
CA GLY A 28 -9.07 4.12 -3.33
C GLY A 28 -8.03 3.18 -2.69
N ILE A 29 -8.10 2.97 -1.36
CA ILE A 29 -7.23 2.02 -0.63
C ILE A 29 -7.39 0.61 -1.20
N PHE A 30 -8.64 0.16 -1.36
CA PHE A 30 -8.93 -1.18 -1.89
C PHE A 30 -8.37 -1.36 -3.30
N LEU A 31 -8.63 -0.41 -4.19
CA LEU A 31 -8.19 -0.46 -5.58
C LEU A 31 -6.66 -0.42 -5.68
N SER A 32 -5.99 0.45 -4.92
CA SER A 32 -4.53 0.50 -4.93
C SER A 32 -3.91 -0.78 -4.37
N ALA A 33 -4.47 -1.34 -3.30
CA ALA A 33 -4.02 -2.61 -2.73
C ALA A 33 -4.20 -3.77 -3.72
N LEU A 34 -5.37 -3.83 -4.36
CA LEU A 34 -5.71 -4.85 -5.35
C LEU A 34 -4.76 -4.77 -6.55
N VAL A 35 -4.56 -3.58 -7.11
CA VAL A 35 -3.62 -3.36 -8.23
C VAL A 35 -2.21 -3.78 -7.84
N GLY A 36 -1.75 -3.43 -6.65
CA GLY A 36 -0.45 -3.85 -6.14
C GLY A 36 -0.29 -5.37 -6.13
N LEU A 37 -1.27 -6.08 -5.55
CA LEU A 37 -1.28 -7.55 -5.49
C LEU A 37 -1.32 -8.19 -6.89
N LEU A 38 -2.20 -7.70 -7.78
CA LEU A 38 -2.34 -8.23 -9.14
C LEU A 38 -1.08 -8.04 -9.98
N LEU A 39 -0.36 -6.94 -9.81
CA LEU A 39 0.88 -6.68 -10.54
C LEU A 39 2.07 -7.44 -9.96
N ALA A 40 2.07 -7.69 -8.66
CA ALA A 40 3.12 -8.41 -7.95
C ALA A 40 3.10 -9.91 -8.25
N TYR A 41 1.93 -10.56 -8.13
CA TYR A 41 1.83 -12.00 -8.29
C TYR A 41 1.82 -12.46 -9.76
N PRO A 42 2.33 -13.67 -10.04
CA PRO A 42 2.20 -14.31 -11.35
C PRO A 42 0.76 -14.80 -11.58
N VAL A 43 0.34 -14.91 -12.85
CA VAL A 43 -1.06 -15.23 -13.21
C VAL A 43 -1.46 -16.64 -12.76
N GLU A 44 -0.50 -17.55 -12.70
CA GLU A 44 -0.62 -18.93 -12.24
C GLU A 44 -1.14 -18.95 -10.79
N VAL A 45 -0.51 -18.17 -9.90
CA VAL A 45 -0.92 -18.07 -8.49
C VAL A 45 -2.25 -17.32 -8.37
N LEU A 46 -2.47 -16.30 -9.19
CA LEU A 46 -3.71 -15.52 -9.15
C LEU A 46 -4.94 -16.33 -9.58
N ARG A 47 -4.79 -17.30 -10.49
CA ARG A 47 -5.90 -18.17 -10.89
C ARG A 47 -6.40 -19.02 -9.73
N ASP A 48 -5.48 -19.63 -8.99
CA ASP A 48 -5.79 -20.48 -7.84
C ASP A 48 -6.36 -19.67 -6.66
N GLN A 49 -5.96 -18.39 -6.55
CA GLN A 49 -6.31 -17.50 -5.43
C GLN A 49 -7.29 -16.38 -5.83
N SER A 50 -8.00 -16.53 -6.95
CA SER A 50 -8.80 -15.45 -7.57
C SER A 50 -9.85 -14.85 -6.63
N LEU A 51 -10.43 -15.66 -5.73
CA LEU A 51 -11.36 -15.21 -4.70
C LEU A 51 -10.66 -14.58 -3.50
N VAL A 52 -9.45 -15.02 -3.15
CA VAL A 52 -8.71 -14.60 -1.94
C VAL A 52 -8.11 -13.20 -2.09
N VAL A 53 -7.58 -12.88 -3.28
CA VAL A 53 -6.87 -11.62 -3.54
C VAL A 53 -7.74 -10.38 -3.24
N PRO A 54 -9.02 -10.30 -3.68
CA PRO A 54 -9.90 -9.21 -3.28
C PRO A 54 -10.13 -9.12 -1.77
N PHE A 55 -10.26 -10.24 -1.05
CA PHE A 55 -10.42 -10.21 0.42
C PHE A 55 -9.17 -9.65 1.11
N VAL A 56 -7.98 -10.04 0.64
CA VAL A 56 -6.72 -9.52 1.18
C VAL A 56 -6.60 -8.02 0.90
N ALA A 57 -6.94 -7.56 -0.31
CA ALA A 57 -6.96 -6.15 -0.67
C ALA A 57 -7.98 -5.32 0.15
N LEU A 58 -9.04 -5.95 0.65
CA LEU A 58 -10.07 -5.30 1.47
C LEU A 58 -9.61 -5.03 2.91
N LEU A 59 -8.67 -5.82 3.44
CA LEU A 59 -8.16 -5.69 4.82
C LEU A 59 -7.71 -4.25 5.17
N PRO A 60 -6.83 -3.58 4.39
CA PRO A 60 -6.42 -2.22 4.67
C PRO A 60 -7.55 -1.20 4.51
N ALA A 61 -8.49 -1.45 3.59
CA ALA A 61 -9.63 -0.56 3.36
C ALA A 61 -10.64 -0.58 4.52
N VAL A 62 -10.79 -1.70 5.22
CA VAL A 62 -11.67 -1.84 6.38
C VAL A 62 -10.98 -1.41 7.68
N GLY A 63 -9.72 -1.81 7.88
CA GLY A 63 -8.96 -1.54 9.09
C GLY A 63 -7.66 -0.75 8.88
N PRO A 64 -7.72 0.50 8.39
CA PRO A 64 -6.52 1.28 8.02
C PRO A 64 -5.61 1.62 9.21
N ARG A 65 -6.13 1.60 10.45
CA ARG A 65 -5.37 1.90 11.69
C ARG A 65 -4.62 0.69 12.28
N ARG A 66 -4.76 -0.50 11.69
CA ARG A 66 -4.18 -1.74 12.22
C ARG A 66 -2.94 -2.15 11.42
N ILE A 67 -2.43 -3.33 11.72
CA ILE A 67 -1.31 -3.98 11.00
C ILE A 67 -1.63 -4.32 9.53
N TRP A 68 -2.89 -4.21 9.08
CA TRP A 68 -3.34 -4.64 7.77
C TRP A 68 -2.62 -3.98 6.58
N PRO A 69 -2.39 -2.65 6.53
CA PRO A 69 -1.65 -2.03 5.44
C PRO A 69 -0.23 -2.59 5.35
N THR A 70 0.44 -2.77 6.49
CA THR A 70 1.78 -3.37 6.55
C THR A 70 1.77 -4.80 6.05
N LEU A 71 0.82 -5.63 6.49
CA LEU A 71 0.71 -7.02 6.04
C LEU A 71 0.50 -7.10 4.51
N VAL A 72 -0.39 -6.28 3.95
CA VAL A 72 -0.62 -6.27 2.49
C VAL A 72 0.61 -5.79 1.73
N VAL A 73 1.33 -4.78 2.23
CA VAL A 73 2.59 -4.33 1.64
C VAL A 73 3.61 -5.48 1.62
N LEU A 74 3.76 -6.20 2.74
CA LEU A 74 4.67 -7.34 2.84
C LEU A 74 4.26 -8.49 1.90
N LEU A 75 2.97 -8.84 1.85
CA LEU A 75 2.46 -9.87 0.93
C LEU A 75 2.69 -9.49 -0.53
N THR A 76 2.50 -8.22 -0.88
CA THR A 76 2.79 -7.73 -2.23
C THR A 76 4.28 -7.81 -2.55
N ALA A 77 5.15 -7.47 -1.61
CA ALA A 77 6.60 -7.62 -1.79
C ALA A 77 7.01 -9.09 -1.94
N VAL A 78 6.44 -10.01 -1.16
CA VAL A 78 6.64 -11.46 -1.31
C VAL A 78 6.17 -11.93 -2.68
N GLY A 79 4.98 -11.52 -3.12
CA GLY A 79 4.46 -11.83 -4.45
C GLY A 79 5.38 -11.36 -5.57
N TRP A 80 5.96 -10.16 -5.42
CA TRP A 80 6.91 -9.59 -6.37
C TRP A 80 8.17 -10.45 -6.49
N VAL A 81 8.78 -10.83 -5.36
CA VAL A 81 9.97 -11.69 -5.33
C VAL A 81 9.65 -13.07 -5.90
N LEU A 82 8.53 -13.67 -5.50
CA LEU A 82 8.07 -14.96 -6.05
C LEU A 82 7.90 -14.91 -7.57
N ALA A 83 7.34 -13.82 -8.11
CA ALA A 83 7.17 -13.69 -9.56
C ALA A 83 8.51 -13.67 -10.31
N ILE A 84 9.54 -13.03 -9.76
CA ILE A 84 10.86 -12.92 -10.40
C ILE A 84 11.65 -14.21 -10.21
N ASP A 85 11.87 -14.63 -8.96
CA ASP A 85 12.77 -15.72 -8.63
C ASP A 85 12.11 -17.11 -8.75
N GLY A 86 10.80 -17.19 -8.49
CA GLY A 86 10.06 -18.44 -8.51
C GLY A 86 9.42 -18.76 -9.88
N TYR A 87 9.07 -17.75 -10.65
CA TYR A 87 8.36 -17.90 -11.94
C TYR A 87 9.12 -17.28 -13.13
N GLY A 88 10.34 -16.77 -12.93
CA GLY A 88 11.18 -16.23 -14.01
C GLY A 88 10.61 -15.00 -14.71
N ARG A 89 9.66 -14.28 -14.09
CA ARG A 89 8.98 -13.14 -14.72
C ARG A 89 9.94 -11.94 -14.74
N PRO A 90 10.25 -11.37 -15.92
CA PRO A 90 11.25 -10.31 -16.03
C PRO A 90 10.85 -9.05 -15.24
N VAL A 91 11.87 -8.34 -14.75
CA VAL A 91 11.70 -7.03 -14.10
C VAL A 91 11.46 -5.99 -15.19
N ALA A 92 10.19 -5.65 -15.42
CA ALA A 92 9.80 -4.56 -16.30
C ALA A 92 9.68 -3.26 -15.51
N LEU A 93 10.31 -2.17 -16.01
CA LEU A 93 10.33 -0.87 -15.34
C LEU A 93 8.92 -0.33 -15.04
N TRP A 94 8.01 -0.38 -16.01
CA TRP A 94 6.64 0.08 -15.82
C TRP A 94 5.92 -0.71 -14.70
N ARG A 95 6.19 -2.02 -14.59
CA ARG A 95 5.59 -2.90 -13.59
C ARG A 95 6.13 -2.59 -12.20
N LEU A 96 7.43 -2.35 -12.10
CA LEU A 96 8.10 -1.94 -10.86
C LEU A 96 7.54 -0.61 -10.36
N LEU A 97 7.46 0.39 -11.24
CA LEU A 97 6.93 1.72 -10.91
C LEU A 97 5.45 1.65 -10.52
N ALA A 98 4.65 0.86 -11.23
CA ALA A 98 3.23 0.68 -10.93
C ALA A 98 3.01 0.00 -9.56
N VAL A 99 3.78 -1.04 -9.23
CA VAL A 99 3.71 -1.68 -7.90
C VAL A 99 4.15 -0.71 -6.81
N ALA A 100 5.26 0.01 -7.00
CA ALA A 100 5.72 1.01 -6.04
C ALA A 100 4.68 2.12 -5.81
N ALA A 101 4.09 2.65 -6.87
CA ALA A 101 3.02 3.64 -6.80
C ALA A 101 1.78 3.10 -6.09
N ALA A 102 1.35 1.87 -6.39
CA ALA A 102 0.21 1.22 -5.77
C ALA A 102 0.42 1.01 -4.25
N LEU A 103 1.61 0.57 -3.84
CA LEU A 103 1.97 0.40 -2.44
C LEU A 103 2.01 1.74 -1.69
N TYR A 104 2.65 2.75 -2.28
CA TYR A 104 2.71 4.09 -1.70
C TYR A 104 1.32 4.71 -1.56
N LEU A 105 0.48 4.59 -2.60
CA LEU A 105 -0.89 5.09 -2.59
C LEU A 105 -1.73 4.38 -1.52
N THR A 106 -1.62 3.05 -1.41
CA THR A 106 -2.31 2.28 -0.35
C THR A 106 -1.92 2.79 1.03
N HIS A 107 -0.63 2.95 1.28
CA HIS A 107 -0.10 3.40 2.56
C HIS A 107 -0.57 4.83 2.90
N THR A 108 -0.42 5.77 1.96
CA THR A 108 -0.76 7.18 2.21
C THR A 108 -2.27 7.38 2.37
N LEU A 109 -3.10 6.64 1.63
CA LEU A 109 -4.55 6.69 1.80
C LEU A 109 -4.99 6.04 3.12
N CYS A 110 -4.31 4.99 3.58
CA CYS A 110 -4.55 4.43 4.91
C CYS A 110 -4.21 5.44 6.01
N ALA A 111 -3.10 6.16 5.87
CA ALA A 111 -2.73 7.23 6.81
C ALA A 111 -3.76 8.36 6.82
N LEU A 112 -4.26 8.77 5.65
CA LEU A 112 -5.34 9.76 5.53
C LEU A 112 -6.63 9.28 6.22
N VAL A 113 -7.08 8.05 5.96
CA VAL A 113 -8.29 7.51 6.59
C VAL A 113 -8.10 7.27 8.09
N ALA A 114 -6.87 6.97 8.53
CA ALA A 114 -6.58 6.81 9.95
C ALA A 114 -6.87 8.08 10.75
N VAL A 115 -6.77 9.27 10.15
CA VAL A 115 -7.08 10.54 10.83
C VAL A 115 -8.50 11.06 10.56
N LEU A 116 -9.28 10.38 9.72
CA LEU A 116 -10.64 10.79 9.33
C LEU A 116 -11.73 10.01 10.10
N PRO A 117 -12.62 10.70 10.84
CA PRO A 117 -13.88 10.12 11.32
C PRO A 117 -14.76 9.62 10.16
N TYR A 118 -15.59 8.59 10.40
CA TYR A 118 -16.49 8.04 9.38
C TYR A 118 -17.61 9.01 8.95
N ASP A 119 -17.96 9.95 9.84
CA ASP A 119 -18.99 10.98 9.68
C ASP A 119 -18.39 12.35 9.34
N ALA A 120 -17.08 12.43 9.10
CA ALA A 120 -16.43 13.68 8.77
C ALA A 120 -16.88 14.20 7.40
N VAL A 121 -17.33 15.46 7.38
CA VAL A 121 -17.47 16.23 6.16
C VAL A 121 -16.10 16.84 5.85
N VAL A 122 -15.42 16.28 4.86
CA VAL A 122 -14.08 16.69 4.46
C VAL A 122 -14.18 17.63 3.27
N ASP A 123 -13.53 18.79 3.36
CA ASP A 123 -13.32 19.66 2.20
C ASP A 123 -12.56 18.87 1.10
N PRO A 124 -13.12 18.72 -0.11
CA PRO A 124 -12.46 18.04 -1.23
C PRO A 124 -11.07 18.62 -1.53
N GLY A 125 -10.85 19.92 -1.29
CA GLY A 125 -9.55 20.56 -1.47
C GLY A 125 -8.43 19.92 -0.63
N VAL A 126 -8.76 19.40 0.56
CA VAL A 126 -7.79 18.67 1.41
C VAL A 126 -7.36 17.37 0.75
N ILE A 127 -8.32 16.61 0.21
CA ILE A 127 -8.06 15.33 -0.48
C ILE A 127 -7.23 15.59 -1.74
N VAL A 128 -7.58 16.60 -2.54
CA VAL A 128 -6.83 16.97 -3.75
C VAL A 128 -5.39 17.35 -3.41
N ARG A 129 -5.17 18.20 -2.39
CA ARG A 129 -3.81 18.55 -1.95
C ARG A 129 -3.02 17.33 -1.48
N TRP A 130 -3.67 16.40 -0.78
CA TRP A 130 -3.04 15.14 -0.35
C TRP A 130 -2.62 14.29 -1.55
N LEU A 131 -3.51 14.13 -2.53
CA LEU A 131 -3.24 13.37 -3.75
C LEU A 131 -2.14 14.02 -4.59
N LEU A 132 -2.12 15.36 -4.71
CA LEU A 132 -1.05 16.07 -5.41
C LEU A 132 0.32 15.85 -4.75
N ARG A 133 0.38 15.88 -3.42
CA ARG A 133 1.62 15.52 -2.69
C ARG A 133 2.01 14.08 -2.95
N ALA A 134 1.05 13.17 -2.95
CA ALA A 134 1.32 11.76 -3.23
C ALA A 134 1.86 11.56 -4.66
N VAL A 135 1.26 12.21 -5.65
CA VAL A 135 1.74 12.20 -7.05
C VAL A 135 3.15 12.77 -7.15
N ALA A 136 3.42 13.90 -6.50
CA ALA A 136 4.75 14.50 -6.50
C ALA A 136 5.81 13.56 -5.92
N VAL A 137 5.50 12.88 -4.82
CA VAL A 137 6.40 11.88 -4.22
C VAL A 137 6.61 10.71 -5.17
N VAL A 138 5.53 10.13 -5.73
CA VAL A 138 5.63 9.01 -6.69
C VAL A 138 6.46 9.39 -7.91
N LEU A 139 6.26 10.59 -8.48
CA LEU A 139 7.04 11.07 -9.62
C LEU A 139 8.52 11.26 -9.26
N ALA A 140 8.82 11.91 -8.14
CA ALA A 140 10.20 12.08 -7.68
C ALA A 140 10.88 10.72 -7.44
N THR A 141 10.19 9.78 -6.78
CA THR A 141 10.69 8.43 -6.57
C THR A 141 10.85 7.66 -7.87
N ALA A 142 9.95 7.83 -8.84
CA ALA A 142 10.07 7.20 -10.16
C ALA A 142 11.31 7.72 -10.91
N VAL A 143 11.54 9.04 -10.91
CA VAL A 143 12.74 9.65 -11.51
C VAL A 143 14.00 9.10 -10.85
N LEU A 144 14.06 9.11 -9.51
CA LEU A 144 15.20 8.55 -8.77
C LEU A 144 15.39 7.06 -9.06
N GLY A 145 14.31 6.28 -9.10
CA GLY A 145 14.34 4.85 -9.41
C GLY A 145 14.89 4.58 -10.81
N VAL A 146 14.46 5.35 -11.81
CA VAL A 146 14.99 5.25 -13.19
C VAL A 146 16.49 5.59 -13.20
N LEU A 147 16.90 6.67 -12.55
CA LEU A 147 18.32 7.04 -12.47
C LEU A 147 19.17 5.94 -11.81
N LEU A 148 18.67 5.33 -10.73
CA LEU A 148 19.34 4.23 -10.04
C LEU A 148 19.44 2.98 -10.91
N VAL A 149 18.39 2.62 -11.65
CA VAL A 149 18.42 1.48 -12.58
C VAL A 149 19.43 1.73 -13.71
N GLN A 150 19.48 2.94 -14.26
CA GLN A 150 20.45 3.31 -15.29
C GLN A 150 21.88 3.27 -14.75
N LEU A 151 22.12 3.80 -13.55
CA LEU A 151 23.42 3.72 -12.87
C LEU A 151 23.85 2.28 -12.59
N ALA A 152 22.92 1.41 -12.19
CA ALA A 152 23.19 -0.01 -11.96
C ALA A 152 23.61 -0.71 -13.26
N GLY A 153 23.01 -0.37 -14.41
CA GLY A 153 23.40 -0.89 -15.72
C GLY A 153 24.83 -0.51 -16.14
N VAL A 154 25.39 0.57 -15.58
CA VAL A 154 26.78 1.00 -15.82
C VAL A 154 27.78 0.23 -14.95
N GLY A 155 27.34 -0.36 -13.84
CA GLY A 155 28.19 -0.99 -12.82
C GLY A 155 28.69 -2.42 -13.11
N GLY A 156 28.39 -3.00 -14.28
CA GLY A 156 28.73 -4.39 -14.63
C GLY A 156 27.85 -5.45 -13.95
N GLU A 157 28.07 -6.74 -14.26
CA GLU A 157 27.20 -7.85 -13.78
C GLU A 157 27.40 -8.23 -12.30
N GLN A 158 28.40 -7.66 -11.62
CA GLN A 158 28.66 -7.95 -10.22
C GLN A 158 27.79 -7.08 -9.31
N GLY A 159 26.53 -7.49 -9.16
CA GLY A 159 25.67 -6.94 -8.12
C GLY A 159 26.28 -7.16 -6.74
N LEU A 160 26.78 -6.11 -6.10
CA LEU A 160 27.36 -6.14 -4.76
C LEU A 160 26.25 -6.39 -3.72
N SER A 161 25.86 -7.65 -3.56
CA SER A 161 24.82 -8.09 -2.60
C SER A 161 25.09 -7.57 -1.18
N SER A 162 26.36 -7.46 -0.78
CA SER A 162 26.79 -6.87 0.49
C SER A 162 26.36 -5.41 0.65
N VAL A 163 26.43 -4.59 -0.40
CA VAL A 163 26.01 -3.19 -0.38
C VAL A 163 24.49 -3.08 -0.25
N THR A 164 23.74 -3.93 -0.96
CA THR A 164 22.27 -3.97 -0.85
C THR A 164 21.84 -4.38 0.56
N MET A 165 22.52 -5.36 1.16
CA MET A 165 22.28 -5.79 2.54
C MET A 165 22.62 -4.69 3.55
N ALA A 166 23.75 -3.99 3.36
CA ALA A 166 24.12 -2.85 4.19
C ALA A 166 23.07 -1.73 4.11
N GLY A 167 22.62 -1.39 2.90
CA GLY A 167 21.54 -0.42 2.68
C GLY A 167 20.23 -0.83 3.37
N LEU A 168 19.86 -2.12 3.31
CA LEU A 168 18.69 -2.64 4.00
C LEU A 168 18.83 -2.52 5.53
N VAL A 169 19.99 -2.89 6.10
CA VAL A 169 20.25 -2.76 7.53
C VAL A 169 20.14 -1.30 7.98
N VAL A 170 20.70 -0.36 7.22
CA VAL A 170 20.57 1.08 7.51
C VAL A 170 19.09 1.50 7.47
N ALA A 171 18.35 1.13 6.43
CA ALA A 171 16.94 1.49 6.29
C ALA A 171 16.08 0.93 7.45
N VAL A 172 16.28 -0.34 7.81
CA VAL A 172 15.58 -0.99 8.93
C VAL A 172 15.92 -0.32 10.25
N THR A 173 17.20 -0.01 10.48
CA THR A 173 17.67 0.65 11.71
C THR A 173 17.07 2.04 11.85
N VAL A 174 17.07 2.84 10.77
CA VAL A 174 16.46 4.18 10.76
C VAL A 174 14.95 4.08 11.01
N ALA A 175 14.25 3.15 10.36
CA ALA A 175 12.82 2.95 10.58
C ALA A 175 12.50 2.52 12.02
N ALA A 176 13.30 1.62 12.60
CA ALA A 176 13.17 1.18 13.98
C ALA A 176 13.43 2.33 14.97
N LEU A 177 14.47 3.13 14.73
CA LEU A 177 14.82 4.31 15.53
C LEU A 177 13.69 5.34 15.50
N LEU A 178 13.17 5.67 14.31
CA LEU A 178 12.04 6.60 14.17
C LEU A 178 10.79 6.07 14.90
N GLY A 179 10.48 4.78 14.74
CA GLY A 179 9.36 4.15 15.43
C GLY A 179 9.52 4.08 16.95
N TRP A 180 10.74 4.01 17.46
CA TRP A 180 11.05 4.09 18.89
C TRP A 180 10.94 5.52 19.41
N LEU A 181 11.47 6.51 18.68
CA LEU A 181 11.38 7.93 19.04
C LEU A 181 9.92 8.40 19.11
N LEU A 182 9.07 7.95 18.19
CA LEU A 182 7.64 8.27 18.19
C LEU A 182 6.88 7.65 19.38
N ARG A 183 7.32 6.49 19.89
CA ARG A 183 6.70 5.82 21.05
C ARG A 183 7.15 6.38 22.40
N ARG A 184 8.21 7.20 22.40
CA ARG A 184 8.72 7.86 23.61
C ARG A 184 8.06 9.21 23.91
N ARG A 185 7.28 9.75 22.99
CA ARG A 185 6.46 10.95 23.19
C ARG A 185 5.04 10.57 23.59
#